data_AF-A0A821KVI2-F1
#
_entry.id   AF-A0A821KVI2-F1
#
_cell.length_a   1.000
_cell.length_b   1.000
_cell.length_c   1.000
_cell.angle_alpha   90.00
_cell.angle_beta   90.00
_cell.angle_gamma   90.00
#
_symmetry.space_group_name_H-M   'P 1'
#
loop_
_entity.id
_entity.type
_entity.pdbx_description
1 polymer ?
#
loop_
_entity_poly.entity_id
_entity_poly.type
_entity_poly.pdbx_seq_one_letter_code
_entity_poly.pdbx_strand_id
1 'polypeptide(L)'
;MESTTTLNGVDHEIESSNNTSIINHNDELSNENIHSCDSHENQSTIKLDNDAELILKLNNLLLDDQTDSEIYFHSYQSENEMSSIMSLISGTLSEPYSIYTYRYFIHNWPDLCFLCSNRKTNELIGAIVSKLDLHKKVLRRGYIAMLAINEEYRRKKIASKLVLMSIREMIKRGCDEIVLEAEVTNDAALNLYENLGFLREKRLYRYYLNGVDAYRLKLWLK
;
A
#
# COMPACT_ATOMS: atom_id res chain seq x y z
N MET A 1 -18.71 18.76 25.90
CA MET A 1 -17.94 19.51 24.89
C MET A 1 -16.95 18.52 24.32
N GLU A 2 -17.37 17.81 23.28
CA GLU A 2 -16.55 16.80 22.61
C GLU A 2 -15.73 17.51 21.53
N SER A 3 -14.41 17.40 21.65
CA SER A 3 -13.45 17.97 20.72
C SER A 3 -13.14 16.92 19.66
N THR A 4 -13.73 17.05 18.48
CA THR A 4 -13.33 16.30 17.28
C THR A 4 -11.96 16.79 16.80
N THR A 5 -10.92 15.98 16.99
CA THR A 5 -9.60 16.19 16.40
C THR A 5 -9.59 15.56 14.99
N THR A 6 -9.49 16.42 13.98
CA THR A 6 -9.31 16.05 12.56
C THR A 6 -7.94 15.43 12.32
N LEU A 7 -7.91 14.26 11.67
CA LEU A 7 -6.70 13.51 11.30
C LEU A 7 -6.20 13.98 9.92
N ASN A 8 -5.20 14.85 9.92
CA ASN A 8 -4.61 15.46 8.71
C ASN A 8 -3.93 14.46 7.73
N GLY A 9 -3.80 13.17 8.08
CA GLY A 9 -3.11 12.16 7.27
C GLY A 9 -3.97 11.41 6.25
N VAL A 10 -5.29 11.37 6.43
CA VAL A 10 -6.21 10.61 5.56
C VAL A 10 -7.07 11.52 4.67
N ASP A 11 -7.30 12.77 5.10
CA ASP A 11 -8.26 13.69 4.46
C ASP A 11 -7.78 14.23 3.10
N HIS A 12 -6.49 14.19 2.78
CA HIS A 12 -5.99 14.71 1.51
C HIS A 12 -6.36 13.89 0.26
N GLU A 13 -6.97 12.70 0.41
CA GLU A 13 -7.49 11.91 -0.72
C GLU A 13 -9.02 11.76 -0.74
N ILE A 14 -9.75 12.34 0.22
CA ILE A 14 -11.22 12.26 0.29
C ILE A 14 -11.83 13.60 -0.13
N GLU A 15 -11.74 13.98 -1.41
CA GLU A 15 -12.64 14.99 -1.96
C GLU A 15 -12.83 14.88 -3.49
N SER A 16 -14.10 15.01 -3.90
CA SER A 16 -14.68 15.15 -5.24
C SER A 16 -15.09 13.89 -6.03
N SER A 17 -16.25 13.33 -5.67
CA SER A 17 -17.21 12.79 -6.66
C SER A 17 -18.62 12.78 -6.05
N ASN A 18 -19.49 13.68 -6.55
CA ASN A 18 -20.96 13.57 -6.71
C ASN A 18 -21.53 14.98 -7.00
N ASN A 19 -21.90 15.27 -8.27
CA ASN A 19 -23.26 15.24 -8.87
C ASN A 19 -24.03 16.58 -8.64
N THR A 20 -24.77 17.22 -9.57
CA THR A 20 -25.63 16.68 -10.66
C THR A 20 -26.07 17.78 -11.67
N SER A 21 -26.24 17.38 -12.95
CA SER A 21 -27.24 17.75 -14.01
C SER A 21 -27.55 19.23 -14.39
N ILE A 22 -27.74 19.62 -15.67
CA ILE A 22 -28.94 19.37 -16.52
C ILE A 22 -28.70 19.77 -18.03
N ILE A 23 -28.95 18.82 -18.96
CA ILE A 23 -29.80 18.81 -20.21
C ILE A 23 -29.57 19.75 -21.45
N ASN A 24 -29.45 19.06 -22.62
CA ASN A 24 -29.81 19.29 -24.05
C ASN A 24 -29.16 20.34 -24.98
N HIS A 25 -28.64 19.85 -26.15
CA HIS A 25 -29.31 20.00 -27.46
C HIS A 25 -28.75 19.06 -28.54
N ASN A 26 -29.59 18.80 -29.55
CA ASN A 26 -29.46 17.87 -30.69
C ASN A 26 -28.47 18.33 -31.77
N ASP A 27 -27.95 17.41 -32.58
CA ASP A 27 -28.22 17.37 -34.04
C ASP A 27 -27.53 16.17 -34.74
N GLU A 28 -28.23 15.63 -35.73
CA GLU A 28 -27.88 14.51 -36.61
C GLU A 28 -26.88 14.89 -37.72
N LEU A 29 -26.04 13.95 -38.19
CA LEU A 29 -26.00 13.45 -39.60
C LEU A 29 -24.70 12.66 -39.93
N SER A 30 -24.95 11.46 -40.48
CA SER A 30 -24.16 10.56 -41.35
C SER A 30 -22.77 10.97 -41.90
N ASN A 31 -21.78 10.08 -41.82
CA ASN A 31 -21.29 9.30 -42.98
C ASN A 31 -20.15 8.32 -42.66
N GLU A 32 -20.11 7.25 -43.46
CA GLU A 32 -19.23 6.09 -43.46
C GLU A 32 -17.73 6.40 -43.56
N ASN A 33 -16.90 5.57 -42.91
CA ASN A 33 -15.64 5.09 -43.49
C ASN A 33 -15.13 3.85 -42.72
N ILE A 34 -15.10 2.73 -43.44
CA ILE A 34 -14.45 1.47 -43.07
C ILE A 34 -12.97 1.59 -43.44
N HIS A 35 -12.06 1.59 -42.45
CA HIS A 35 -10.69 1.08 -42.65
C HIS A 35 -10.03 0.66 -41.31
N SER A 36 -9.58 -0.59 -41.31
CA SER A 36 -8.78 -1.36 -40.34
C SER A 36 -7.85 -0.62 -39.36
N CYS A 37 -7.72 -1.15 -38.14
CA CYS A 37 -6.44 -1.65 -37.59
C CYS A 37 -6.67 -2.33 -36.22
N ASP A 38 -6.58 -3.65 -36.17
CA ASP A 38 -6.44 -4.43 -34.93
C ASP A 38 -5.14 -4.03 -34.22
N SER A 39 -5.25 -3.46 -33.03
CA SER A 39 -4.10 -3.19 -32.15
C SER A 39 -4.40 -3.33 -30.65
N HIS A 40 -5.55 -3.89 -30.27
CA HIS A 40 -5.93 -4.05 -28.86
C HIS A 40 -5.51 -5.39 -28.21
N GLU A 41 -5.04 -6.38 -28.97
CA GLU A 41 -4.68 -7.70 -28.42
C GLU A 41 -3.20 -7.84 -27.98
N ASN A 42 -2.31 -6.92 -28.37
CA ASN A 42 -0.88 -7.05 -28.06
C ASN A 42 -0.48 -6.47 -26.68
N GLN A 43 -1.16 -5.44 -26.17
CA GLN A 43 -0.83 -4.83 -24.88
C GLN A 43 -1.29 -5.67 -23.68
N SER A 44 -2.40 -6.39 -23.79
CA SER A 44 -2.88 -7.28 -22.74
C SER A 44 -1.94 -8.46 -22.55
N THR A 45 -1.50 -9.09 -23.64
CA THR A 45 -0.64 -10.27 -23.62
C THR A 45 0.75 -9.96 -23.04
N ILE A 46 1.43 -8.90 -23.53
CA ILE A 46 2.74 -8.46 -23.01
C ILE A 46 2.67 -8.05 -21.52
N LYS A 47 1.53 -7.50 -21.08
CA LYS A 47 1.31 -7.08 -19.68
C LYS A 47 1.21 -8.27 -18.73
N LEU A 48 0.46 -9.31 -19.11
CA LEU A 48 0.37 -10.52 -18.29
C LEU A 48 1.74 -11.19 -18.14
N ASP A 49 2.56 -11.17 -19.20
CA ASP A 49 3.90 -11.79 -19.19
C ASP A 49 4.85 -11.08 -18.22
N ASN A 50 4.87 -9.74 -18.21
CA ASN A 50 5.70 -8.96 -17.30
C ASN A 50 5.28 -9.09 -15.82
N ASP A 51 3.97 -9.03 -15.54
CA ASP A 51 3.46 -9.19 -14.16
C ASP A 51 3.75 -10.62 -13.65
N ALA A 52 3.62 -11.64 -14.50
CA ALA A 52 3.95 -13.02 -14.16
C ALA A 52 5.46 -13.21 -13.84
N GLU A 53 6.35 -12.61 -14.63
CA GLU A 53 7.79 -12.67 -14.37
C GLU A 53 8.15 -11.97 -13.04
N LEU A 54 7.55 -10.80 -12.77
CA LEU A 54 7.78 -10.08 -11.52
C LEU A 54 7.24 -10.86 -10.31
N ILE A 55 6.06 -11.46 -10.42
CA ILE A 55 5.50 -12.34 -9.39
C ILE A 55 6.40 -13.55 -9.15
N LEU A 56 6.95 -14.16 -10.20
CA LEU A 56 7.87 -15.29 -10.08
C LEU A 56 9.15 -14.89 -9.34
N LYS A 57 9.75 -13.76 -9.70
CA LYS A 57 10.91 -13.19 -8.98
C LYS A 57 10.59 -12.93 -7.51
N LEU A 58 9.44 -12.35 -7.20
CA LEU A 58 9.01 -12.09 -5.83
C LEU A 58 8.76 -13.38 -5.05
N ASN A 59 8.15 -14.40 -5.67
CA ASN A 59 7.97 -15.69 -5.03
C ASN A 59 9.34 -16.30 -4.68
N ASN A 60 10.33 -16.25 -5.58
CA ASN A 60 11.68 -16.74 -5.30
C ASN A 60 12.34 -16.00 -4.12
N LEU A 61 12.20 -14.68 -4.05
CA LEU A 61 12.68 -13.88 -2.91
C LEU A 61 11.97 -14.21 -1.60
N LEU A 62 10.70 -14.64 -1.66
CA LEU A 62 9.89 -15.00 -0.48
C LEU A 62 10.09 -16.46 -0.04
N LEU A 63 10.64 -17.33 -0.90
CA LEU A 63 10.88 -18.75 -0.61
C LEU A 63 12.07 -18.97 0.34
N ASP A 64 12.95 -17.98 0.52
CA ASP A 64 14.24 -18.09 1.22
C ASP A 64 14.17 -18.12 2.77
N ASP A 65 13.01 -18.39 3.37
CA ASP A 65 12.81 -18.23 4.82
C ASP A 65 12.33 -19.53 5.51
N GLN A 66 12.97 -20.65 5.18
CA GLN A 66 12.82 -21.91 5.94
C GLN A 66 13.75 -21.99 7.15
N THR A 67 14.48 -20.91 7.47
CA THR A 67 15.54 -20.95 8.50
C THR A 67 15.14 -20.39 9.87
N ASP A 68 14.04 -19.65 10.01
CA ASP A 68 13.60 -19.16 11.32
C ASP A 68 12.30 -19.84 11.79
N SER A 69 12.48 -20.97 12.49
CA SER A 69 11.39 -21.77 13.07
C SER A 69 10.54 -21.01 14.11
N GLU A 70 10.95 -19.81 14.51
CA GLU A 70 10.29 -19.06 15.57
C GLU A 70 9.17 -18.13 15.09
N ILE A 71 9.22 -17.64 13.85
CA ILE A 71 8.26 -16.65 13.35
C ILE A 71 7.44 -17.18 12.18
N TYR A 72 6.28 -16.56 11.95
CA TYR A 72 5.43 -16.88 10.81
C TYR A 72 4.71 -15.66 10.28
N PHE A 73 4.47 -15.67 8.98
CA PHE A 73 3.78 -14.59 8.27
C PHE A 73 2.40 -15.09 7.84
N HIS A 74 1.39 -14.24 7.97
CA HIS A 74 0.02 -14.52 7.52
C HIS A 74 -0.68 -13.24 7.09
N SER A 75 -1.75 -13.37 6.29
CA SER A 75 -2.68 -12.26 6.08
C SER A 75 -3.49 -12.01 7.34
N TYR A 76 -3.98 -10.79 7.50
CA TYR A 76 -5.00 -10.46 8.49
C TYR A 76 -6.20 -11.41 8.35
N GLN A 77 -6.72 -11.90 9.47
CA GLN A 77 -7.79 -12.90 9.51
C GLN A 77 -9.08 -12.36 10.14
N SER A 78 -8.99 -11.60 11.23
CA SER A 78 -10.20 -11.15 11.95
C SER A 78 -9.94 -10.00 12.93
N GLU A 79 -11.02 -9.36 13.40
CA GLU A 79 -10.96 -8.27 14.40
C GLU A 79 -10.26 -8.68 15.71
N ASN A 80 -10.11 -9.97 16.00
CA ASN A 80 -9.35 -10.44 17.17
C ASN A 80 -7.88 -9.99 17.13
N GLU A 81 -7.33 -9.72 15.95
CA GLU A 81 -5.94 -9.28 15.78
C GLU A 81 -5.78 -7.76 15.89
N MET A 82 -6.90 -7.02 15.88
CA MET A 82 -6.92 -5.56 15.87
C MET A 82 -6.16 -4.97 17.06
N SER A 83 -6.44 -5.47 18.28
CA SER A 83 -5.83 -4.93 19.49
C SER A 83 -4.31 -5.03 19.46
N SER A 84 -3.78 -6.16 18.97
CA SER A 84 -2.34 -6.37 18.82
C SER A 84 -1.74 -5.46 17.74
N ILE A 85 -2.42 -5.30 16.60
CA ILE A 85 -2.01 -4.40 15.52
C ILE A 85 -1.94 -2.95 16.02
N MET A 86 -3.00 -2.49 16.70
CA MET A 86 -3.06 -1.15 17.26
C MET A 86 -1.96 -0.93 18.30
N SER A 87 -1.74 -1.90 19.19
CA SER A 87 -0.68 -1.82 20.20
C SER A 87 0.71 -1.73 19.58
N LEU A 88 0.99 -2.54 18.56
CA LEU A 88 2.28 -2.53 17.87
C LEU A 88 2.51 -1.21 17.11
N ILE A 89 1.51 -0.75 16.36
CA ILE A 89 1.63 0.44 15.52
C ILE A 89 1.74 1.71 16.38
N SER A 90 0.91 1.85 17.41
CA SER A 90 0.97 3.01 18.31
C SER A 90 2.25 3.06 19.14
N GLY A 91 2.87 1.92 19.43
CA GLY A 91 4.18 1.85 20.09
C GLY A 91 5.37 2.12 19.16
N THR A 92 5.18 2.07 17.84
CA THR A 92 6.29 2.15 16.86
C THR A 92 6.26 3.42 16.02
N LEU A 93 5.08 3.92 15.66
CA LEU A 93 4.91 5.08 14.79
C LEU A 93 4.58 6.35 15.59
N SER A 94 5.05 7.50 15.10
CA SER A 94 4.83 8.82 15.70
C SER A 94 3.38 9.33 15.51
N GLU A 95 2.66 8.79 14.52
CA GLU A 95 1.32 9.26 14.15
C GLU A 95 0.20 8.57 14.95
N PRO A 96 -0.65 9.32 15.66
CA PRO A 96 -1.77 8.78 16.41
C PRO A 96 -2.94 8.45 15.48
N TYR A 97 -3.14 7.17 15.15
CA TYR A 97 -4.29 6.72 14.36
C TYR A 97 -5.52 6.41 15.21
N SER A 98 -6.69 6.86 14.77
CA SER A 98 -7.96 6.43 15.38
C SER A 98 -8.29 4.98 15.01
N ILE A 99 -9.10 4.30 15.83
CA ILE A 99 -9.62 2.96 15.51
C ILE A 99 -10.34 2.92 14.15
N TYR A 100 -10.99 4.01 13.73
CA TYR A 100 -11.66 4.12 12.44
C TYR A 100 -10.69 4.01 11.27
N THR A 101 -9.48 4.56 11.42
CA THR A 101 -8.44 4.46 10.39
C THR A 101 -8.03 3.00 10.18
N TYR A 102 -7.75 2.25 11.26
CA TYR A 102 -7.42 0.83 11.15
C TYR A 102 -8.56 0.04 10.50
N ARG A 103 -9.80 0.25 10.97
CA ARG A 103 -10.99 -0.42 10.44
C ARG A 103 -11.20 -0.13 8.96
N TYR A 104 -11.00 1.12 8.52
CA TYR A 104 -11.11 1.49 7.12
C TYR A 104 -10.19 0.61 6.25
N PHE A 105 -8.92 0.42 6.64
CA PHE A 105 -8.02 -0.41 5.84
C PHE A 105 -8.39 -1.89 5.85
N ILE A 106 -8.55 -2.49 7.03
CA ILE A 106 -8.74 -3.94 7.13
C ILE A 106 -10.11 -4.42 6.62
N HIS A 107 -11.15 -3.56 6.64
CA HIS A 107 -12.46 -3.94 6.08
C HIS A 107 -12.47 -3.85 4.55
N ASN A 108 -11.77 -2.87 3.97
CA ASN A 108 -11.75 -2.66 2.52
C ASN A 108 -10.64 -3.47 1.82
N TRP A 109 -9.51 -3.69 2.48
CA TRP A 109 -8.35 -4.41 1.94
C TRP A 109 -7.72 -5.39 2.95
N PRO A 110 -8.48 -6.34 3.51
CA PRO A 110 -7.95 -7.31 4.47
C PRO A 110 -6.76 -8.10 3.91
N ASP A 111 -6.82 -8.46 2.62
CA ASP A 111 -5.78 -9.23 1.95
C ASP A 111 -4.49 -8.45 1.64
N LEU A 112 -4.51 -7.11 1.79
CA LEU A 112 -3.32 -6.27 1.69
C LEU A 112 -2.71 -5.94 3.05
N CYS A 113 -3.28 -6.53 4.11
CA CYS A 113 -2.75 -6.44 5.46
C CYS A 113 -2.06 -7.76 5.82
N PHE A 114 -0.77 -7.69 6.11
CA PHE A 114 0.04 -8.86 6.47
C PHE A 114 0.67 -8.67 7.84
N LEU A 115 0.77 -9.77 8.57
CA LEU A 115 1.23 -9.84 9.94
C LEU A 115 2.38 -10.83 10.04
N CYS A 116 3.27 -10.59 10.99
CA CYS A 116 4.33 -11.50 11.40
C CYS A 116 4.22 -11.71 12.90
N SER A 117 4.16 -12.97 13.33
CA SER A 117 3.92 -13.34 14.72
C SER A 117 4.91 -14.41 15.18
N ASN A 118 5.18 -14.46 16.48
CA ASN A 118 5.97 -15.52 17.10
C ASN A 118 5.11 -16.79 17.22
N ARG A 119 5.59 -17.94 16.75
CA ARG A 119 4.88 -19.22 16.78
C ARG A 119 4.65 -19.76 18.20
N LYS A 120 5.54 -19.47 19.13
CA LYS A 120 5.49 -19.99 20.51
C LYS A 120 4.62 -19.13 21.42
N THR A 121 4.75 -17.81 21.32
CA THR A 121 4.09 -16.86 22.22
C THR A 121 2.80 -16.26 21.64
N ASN A 122 2.57 -16.40 20.32
CA ASN A 122 1.55 -15.66 19.57
C ASN A 122 1.68 -14.13 19.67
N GLU A 123 2.85 -13.63 20.07
CA GLU A 123 3.15 -12.21 20.08
C GLU A 123 3.21 -11.68 18.64
N LEU A 124 2.56 -10.54 18.39
CA LEU A 124 2.65 -9.85 17.11
C LEU A 124 3.99 -9.10 17.03
N ILE A 125 4.82 -9.51 16.07
CA ILE A 125 6.16 -8.97 15.84
C ILE A 125 6.14 -7.84 14.82
N GLY A 126 5.34 -7.97 13.77
CA GLY A 126 5.33 -7.05 12.65
C GLY A 126 3.98 -6.95 11.98
N ALA A 127 3.65 -5.77 11.47
CA ALA A 127 2.44 -5.54 10.71
C ALA A 127 2.69 -4.57 9.56
N ILE A 128 2.10 -4.87 8.40
CA ILE A 128 1.96 -3.93 7.29
C ILE A 128 0.47 -3.77 6.96
N VAL A 129 0.04 -2.53 6.80
CA VAL A 129 -1.33 -2.17 6.41
C VAL A 129 -1.24 -1.37 5.12
N SER A 130 -1.97 -1.81 4.10
CA SER A 130 -1.91 -1.23 2.77
C SER A 130 -3.28 -1.18 2.10
N LYS A 131 -3.44 -0.33 1.08
CA LYS A 131 -4.63 -0.27 0.22
C LYS A 131 -4.24 -0.32 -1.26
N LEU A 132 -5.22 -0.59 -2.12
CA LEU A 132 -5.11 -0.50 -3.57
C LEU A 132 -6.38 0.13 -4.13
N ASP A 133 -6.26 1.27 -4.79
CA ASP A 133 -7.41 2.02 -5.31
C ASP A 133 -7.10 2.69 -6.66
N LEU A 134 -8.14 3.15 -7.35
CA LEU A 134 -8.03 3.92 -8.58
C LEU A 134 -7.65 5.37 -8.28
N HIS A 135 -6.43 5.74 -8.64
CA HIS A 135 -5.96 7.11 -8.64
C HIS A 135 -6.28 7.81 -9.96
N LYS A 136 -6.84 9.02 -9.88
CA LYS A 136 -7.26 9.85 -11.04
C LYS A 136 -8.17 9.11 -12.03
N LYS A 137 -8.94 8.12 -11.54
CA LYS A 137 -9.86 7.27 -12.34
C LYS A 137 -9.21 6.44 -13.45
N VAL A 138 -7.88 6.35 -13.48
CA VAL A 138 -7.15 5.69 -14.59
C VAL A 138 -6.12 4.68 -14.07
N LEU A 139 -5.35 5.04 -13.04
CA LEU A 139 -4.21 4.25 -12.56
C LEU A 139 -4.57 3.50 -11.29
N ARG A 140 -4.24 2.20 -11.17
CA ARG A 140 -4.34 1.47 -9.91
C ARG A 140 -3.11 1.75 -9.06
N ARG A 141 -3.28 2.52 -7.99
CA ARG A 141 -2.20 2.89 -7.07
C ARG A 141 -2.30 2.10 -5.78
N GLY A 142 -1.22 1.40 -5.46
CA GLY A 142 -0.98 0.84 -4.14
C GLY A 142 -0.50 1.91 -3.16
N TYR A 143 -0.92 1.80 -1.90
CA TYR A 143 -0.46 2.69 -0.84
C TYR A 143 -0.09 1.88 0.40
N ILE A 144 1.15 2.04 0.88
CA ILE A 144 1.59 1.46 2.14
C ILE A 144 1.36 2.52 3.22
N ALA A 145 0.32 2.31 4.03
CA ALA A 145 -0.11 3.27 5.03
C ALA A 145 0.69 3.16 6.33
N MET A 146 0.92 1.92 6.78
CA MET A 146 1.59 1.66 8.05
C MET A 146 2.49 0.44 7.91
N LEU A 147 3.70 0.54 8.46
CA LEU A 147 4.64 -0.56 8.63
C LEU A 147 5.29 -0.44 10.01
N ALA A 148 5.07 -1.44 10.86
CA ALA A 148 5.62 -1.47 12.22
C ALA A 148 6.29 -2.82 12.49
N ILE A 149 7.44 -2.78 13.15
CA ILE A 149 8.22 -3.96 13.57
C ILE A 149 8.69 -3.73 15.00
N ASN A 150 8.39 -4.69 15.87
CA ASN A 150 8.90 -4.75 17.23
C ASN A 150 10.43 -4.61 17.23
N GLU A 151 10.94 -3.72 18.07
CA GLU A 151 12.35 -3.30 18.07
C GLU A 151 13.31 -4.49 18.24
N GLU A 152 12.94 -5.45 19.08
CA GLU A 152 13.74 -6.66 19.39
C GLU A 152 13.90 -7.59 18.18
N TYR A 153 13.03 -7.45 17.18
CA TYR A 153 13.02 -8.28 15.98
C TYR A 153 13.48 -7.52 14.72
N ARG A 154 13.96 -6.28 14.87
CA ARG A 154 14.53 -5.51 13.75
C ARG A 154 15.82 -6.15 13.24
N ARG A 155 16.27 -5.72 12.05
CA ARG A 155 17.47 -6.23 11.35
C ARG A 155 17.41 -7.71 10.92
N LYS A 156 16.28 -8.39 11.12
CA LYS A 156 15.99 -9.76 10.66
C LYS A 156 15.22 -9.83 9.33
N LYS A 157 15.26 -8.76 8.51
CA LYS A 157 14.56 -8.64 7.20
C LYS A 157 13.03 -8.85 7.20
N ILE A 158 12.38 -8.90 8.38
CA ILE A 158 10.93 -9.02 8.54
C ILE A 158 10.18 -7.89 7.80
N ALA A 159 10.64 -6.64 7.96
CA ALA A 159 10.05 -5.48 7.28
C ALA A 159 10.07 -5.65 5.75
N SER A 160 11.22 -6.06 5.20
CA SER A 160 11.38 -6.30 3.76
C SER A 160 10.42 -7.37 3.28
N LYS A 161 10.29 -8.47 4.02
CA LYS A 161 9.38 -9.56 3.68
C LYS A 161 7.92 -9.13 3.69
N LEU A 162 7.47 -8.38 4.70
CA LEU A 162 6.11 -7.82 4.75
C LEU A 162 5.82 -6.90 3.57
N VAL A 163 6.76 -6.00 3.24
CA VAL A 163 6.62 -5.10 2.08
C VAL A 163 6.56 -5.90 0.77
N LEU A 164 7.42 -6.88 0.57
CA LEU A 164 7.41 -7.75 -0.61
C LEU A 164 6.11 -8.55 -0.75
N MET A 165 5.55 -9.05 0.37
CA MET A 165 4.25 -9.72 0.38
C MET A 165 3.13 -8.78 -0.09
N SER A 166 3.12 -7.54 0.40
CA SER A 166 2.16 -6.50 -0.01
C SER A 166 2.31 -6.11 -1.48
N ILE A 167 3.54 -5.83 -1.93
CA ILE A 167 3.85 -5.53 -3.35
C ILE A 167 3.36 -6.64 -4.26
N ARG A 168 3.66 -7.90 -3.92
CA ARG A 168 3.26 -9.07 -4.70
C ARG A 168 1.73 -9.16 -4.84
N GLU A 169 1.00 -8.93 -3.76
CA GLU A 169 -0.46 -8.97 -3.78
C GLU A 169 -1.06 -7.79 -4.57
N MET A 170 -0.44 -6.61 -4.50
CA MET A 170 -0.81 -5.46 -5.33
C MET A 170 -0.59 -5.73 -6.83
N ILE A 171 0.56 -6.31 -7.22
CA ILE A 171 0.86 -6.66 -8.63
C ILE A 171 -0.17 -7.64 -9.18
N LYS A 172 -0.51 -8.70 -8.42
CA LYS A 172 -1.56 -9.66 -8.82
C LYS A 172 -2.90 -8.99 -9.11
N ARG A 173 -3.18 -7.87 -8.46
CA ARG A 173 -4.41 -7.07 -8.63
C ARG A 173 -4.23 -5.96 -9.67
N GLY A 174 -3.16 -5.99 -10.46
CA GLY A 174 -2.91 -5.08 -11.57
C GLY A 174 -2.46 -3.69 -11.16
N CYS A 175 -1.81 -3.54 -9.99
CA CYS A 175 -1.22 -2.28 -9.54
C CYS A 175 -0.22 -1.71 -10.57
N ASP A 176 -0.25 -0.39 -10.77
CA ASP A 176 0.63 0.33 -11.72
C ASP A 176 1.79 1.02 -10.99
N GLU A 177 1.54 1.51 -9.78
CA GLU A 177 2.54 2.16 -8.93
C GLU A 177 2.20 2.01 -7.45
N ILE A 178 3.21 2.02 -6.58
CA ILE A 178 3.03 1.96 -5.13
C ILE A 178 3.68 3.18 -4.50
N VAL A 179 2.96 3.87 -3.62
CA VAL A 179 3.48 5.06 -2.92
C VAL A 179 3.40 4.92 -1.41
N LEU A 180 4.24 5.69 -0.72
CA LEU A 180 4.24 5.84 0.72
C LEU A 180 4.96 7.12 1.14
N GLU A 181 4.84 7.46 2.42
CA GLU A 181 5.56 8.56 3.03
C GLU A 181 6.43 8.06 4.19
N ALA A 182 7.62 8.61 4.29
CA ALA A 182 8.51 8.40 5.43
C ALA A 182 9.10 9.74 5.89
N GLU A 183 9.24 9.90 7.20
CA GLU A 183 9.94 11.05 7.79
C GLU A 183 11.34 11.18 7.17
N VAL A 184 11.74 12.41 6.83
CA VAL A 184 13.08 12.67 6.25
C VAL A 184 14.23 12.25 7.16
N THR A 185 13.97 12.11 8.46
CA THR A 185 14.90 11.69 9.52
C THR A 185 14.90 10.18 9.75
N ASN A 186 13.99 9.42 9.14
CA ASN A 186 13.88 7.97 9.35
C ASN A 186 14.75 7.21 8.34
N ASP A 187 16.07 7.28 8.52
CA ASP A 187 17.04 6.63 7.63
C ASP A 187 16.81 5.12 7.50
N ALA A 188 16.31 4.46 8.55
CA ALA A 188 16.02 3.03 8.51
C ALA A 188 14.89 2.70 7.51
N ALA A 189 13.80 3.48 7.53
CA ALA A 189 12.70 3.32 6.58
C ALA A 189 13.11 3.72 5.16
N LEU A 190 13.82 4.85 5.01
CA LEU A 190 14.28 5.32 3.70
C LEU A 190 15.18 4.26 3.03
N ASN A 191 16.19 3.76 3.74
CA ASN A 191 17.06 2.69 3.24
C ASN A 191 16.30 1.40 2.94
N LEU A 192 15.32 1.03 3.77
CA LEU A 192 14.49 -0.16 3.51
C LEU A 192 13.77 -0.05 2.16
N TYR A 193 13.07 1.06 1.93
CA TYR A 193 12.26 1.23 0.73
C TYR A 193 13.12 1.45 -0.53
N GLU A 194 14.22 2.19 -0.42
CA GLU A 194 15.17 2.37 -1.53
C GLU A 194 15.79 1.04 -1.98
N ASN A 195 16.17 0.18 -1.03
CA ASN A 195 16.66 -1.17 -1.34
C ASN A 195 15.60 -2.07 -1.98
N LEU A 196 14.32 -1.74 -1.84
CA LEU A 196 13.20 -2.43 -2.50
C LEU A 196 12.81 -1.77 -3.83
N GLY A 197 13.58 -0.79 -4.30
CA GLY A 197 13.39 -0.13 -5.60
C GLY A 197 12.51 1.11 -5.56
N PHE A 198 12.09 1.59 -4.38
CA PHE A 198 11.37 2.85 -4.29
C PHE A 198 12.32 4.03 -4.52
N LEU A 199 11.82 5.03 -5.24
CA LEU A 199 12.52 6.29 -5.49
C LEU A 199 11.84 7.43 -4.74
N ARG A 200 12.62 8.39 -4.23
CA ARG A 200 12.08 9.62 -3.65
C ARG A 200 11.48 10.48 -4.77
N GLU A 201 10.16 10.58 -4.83
CA GLU A 201 9.45 11.37 -5.85
C GLU A 201 9.49 12.86 -5.50
N LYS A 202 9.18 13.21 -4.25
CA LYS A 202 9.13 14.60 -3.79
C LYS A 202 9.29 14.70 -2.28
N ARG A 203 9.66 15.90 -1.81
CA ARG A 203 9.64 16.28 -0.40
C ARG A 203 8.32 16.99 -0.08
N LEU A 204 7.72 16.65 1.04
CA LEU A 204 6.50 17.23 1.60
C LEU A 204 6.89 17.99 2.86
N TYR A 205 6.72 19.31 2.86
CA TYR A 205 7.12 20.15 3.98
C TYR A 205 6.09 20.08 5.11
N ARG A 206 6.56 19.89 6.34
CA ARG A 206 5.74 19.81 7.57
C ARG A 206 4.56 18.85 7.43
N TYR A 207 4.84 17.66 6.90
CA TYR A 207 3.81 16.68 6.54
C TYR A 207 3.25 15.97 7.78
N TYR A 208 4.12 15.59 8.71
CA TYR A 208 3.73 14.92 9.95
C TYR A 208 3.25 15.91 11.01
N LEU A 209 2.45 15.45 11.98
CA LEU A 209 1.85 16.31 13.01
C LEU A 209 2.90 16.99 13.92
N ASN A 210 4.05 16.34 14.07
CA ASN A 210 5.21 16.89 14.78
C ASN A 210 5.94 18.00 13.98
N GLY A 211 5.48 18.33 12.77
CA GLY A 211 6.07 19.34 11.90
C GLY A 211 7.28 18.84 11.09
N VAL A 212 7.63 17.56 11.20
CA VAL A 212 8.73 16.95 10.42
C VAL A 212 8.29 16.77 8.97
N ASP A 213 9.23 17.03 8.05
CA ASP A 213 9.02 16.81 6.62
C ASP A 213 8.94 15.31 6.29
N ALA A 214 8.29 14.98 5.17
CA ALA A 214 8.31 13.64 4.62
C ALA A 214 8.96 13.59 3.24
N TYR A 215 9.54 12.45 2.89
CA TYR A 215 9.69 12.08 1.49
C TYR A 215 8.48 11.25 1.05
N ARG A 216 7.90 11.60 -0.10
CA ARG A 216 7.06 10.68 -0.85
C ARG A 216 7.96 9.74 -1.62
N LEU A 217 7.85 8.45 -1.34
CA LEU A 217 8.54 7.41 -2.08
C LEU A 217 7.56 6.73 -3.04
N LYS A 218 8.06 6.32 -4.20
CA LYS A 218 7.27 5.68 -5.25
C LYS A 218 8.04 4.53 -5.89
N LEU A 219 7.37 3.40 -6.04
CA LEU A 219 7.79 2.26 -6.85
C LEU A 219 6.91 2.22 -8.10
N TRP A 220 7.53 2.35 -9.26
CA TRP A 220 6.87 2.19 -10.55
C TRP A 220 6.88 0.70 -10.92
N LEU A 221 5.70 0.15 -11.21
CA LEU A 221 5.56 -1.22 -11.71
C LEU A 221 5.32 -1.24 -13.22
N LYS A 222 4.80 -0.13 -13.76
CA LYS A 222 4.52 0.11 -15.18
C LYS A 222 4.95 1.51 -15.61
#